data_AF-A0A961TWA1-F1
#
_entry.id   AF-A0A961TWA1-F1
#
_cell.length_a   1.000
_cell.length_b   1.000
_cell.length_c   1.000
_cell.angle_alpha   90.00
_cell.angle_beta   90.00
_cell.angle_gamma   90.00
#
_symmetry.space_group_name_H-M   'P 1'
#
loop_
_entity.id
_entity.type
_entity.pdbx_description
1 polymer ?
#
loop_
_entity_poly.entity_id
_entity_poly.type
_entity_poly.pdbx_seq_one_letter_code
_entity_poly.pdbx_strand_id
1 'polypeptide(L)'
;IPRSASAILGNWDVFLNVLNVETEDGATGAHLRRVLFGEPEKGPLPHYDEVMGQLYIQVLRPLCWSGLLQQERGTPSYQFEEAVFMKTLLWRATLRLETDGIVGRAALH
;
A
#
# COMPACT_ATOMS: atom_id res chain seq x y z
N ILE A 1 -17.29 -20.32 12.40
CA ILE A 1 -16.52 -20.31 11.11
C ILE A 1 -16.02 -18.89 10.92
N PRO A 2 -14.71 -18.59 10.99
CA PRO A 2 -14.27 -17.20 10.94
C PRO A 2 -14.37 -16.66 9.51
N ARG A 3 -15.07 -15.53 9.34
CA ARG A 3 -15.33 -14.83 8.08
C ARG A 3 -14.18 -13.90 7.63
N SER A 4 -12.93 -14.25 7.85
CA SER A 4 -11.82 -13.30 7.62
C SER A 4 -11.10 -13.47 6.27
N ALA A 5 -10.96 -14.69 5.74
CA ALA A 5 -10.15 -14.91 4.54
C ALA A 5 -10.83 -14.44 3.23
N SER A 6 -12.15 -14.55 3.14
CA SER A 6 -12.87 -14.29 1.87
C SER A 6 -13.00 -12.80 1.53
N ALA A 7 -13.01 -11.90 2.53
CA ALA A 7 -13.09 -10.45 2.29
C ALA A 7 -11.76 -9.89 1.77
N ILE A 8 -10.63 -10.40 2.29
CA ILE A 8 -9.30 -10.01 1.84
C ILE A 8 -9.06 -10.49 0.39
N LEU A 9 -9.52 -11.69 0.02
CA LEU A 9 -9.36 -12.24 -1.33
C LEU A 9 -10.04 -11.39 -2.42
N GLY A 10 -11.18 -10.73 -2.11
CA GLY A 10 -11.85 -9.80 -3.02
C GLY A 10 -11.24 -8.38 -3.03
N ASN A 11 -10.53 -8.00 -1.97
CA ASN A 11 -9.94 -6.66 -1.82
C ASN A 11 -8.53 -6.54 -2.41
N TRP A 12 -7.83 -7.66 -2.66
CA TRP A 12 -6.48 -7.63 -3.23
C TRP A 12 -6.41 -6.94 -4.59
N ASP A 13 -7.44 -7.11 -5.43
CA ASP A 13 -7.51 -6.40 -6.70
C ASP A 13 -7.48 -4.87 -6.50
N VAL A 14 -8.30 -4.37 -5.57
CA VAL A 14 -8.32 -2.94 -5.21
C VAL A 14 -6.97 -2.49 -4.65
N PHE A 15 -6.41 -3.24 -3.70
CA PHE A 15 -5.11 -2.89 -3.12
C PHE A 15 -4.02 -2.82 -4.18
N LEU A 16 -3.93 -3.82 -5.06
CA LEU A 16 -2.92 -3.85 -6.11
C LEU A 16 -3.15 -2.72 -7.12
N ASN A 17 -4.38 -2.48 -7.57
CA ASN A 17 -4.68 -1.42 -8.53
C ASN A 17 -4.41 -0.01 -7.97
N VAL A 18 -4.72 0.25 -6.69
CA VAL A 18 -4.41 1.53 -6.02
C VAL A 18 -2.91 1.67 -5.80
N LEU A 19 -2.25 0.67 -5.24
CA LEU A 19 -0.79 0.70 -5.04
C LEU A 19 -0.06 0.90 -6.37
N ASN A 20 -0.56 0.33 -7.47
CA ASN A 20 0.01 0.53 -8.80
C ASN A 20 0.10 2.01 -9.16
N VAL A 21 -0.91 2.81 -8.85
CA VAL A 21 -0.90 4.24 -9.16
C VAL A 21 -0.09 5.01 -8.13
N GLU A 22 -0.42 4.84 -6.85
CA GLU A 22 0.10 5.69 -5.78
C GLU A 22 1.61 5.50 -5.51
N THR A 23 2.16 4.31 -5.80
CA THR A 23 3.57 4.01 -5.52
C THR A 23 4.48 4.11 -6.75
N GLU A 24 4.03 4.71 -7.87
CA GLU A 24 4.89 4.94 -9.06
C GLU A 24 6.07 5.84 -8.73
N ASP A 25 5.84 6.96 -8.04
CA ASP A 25 6.88 7.90 -7.58
C ASP A 25 7.24 7.70 -6.09
N GLY A 26 6.69 6.64 -5.48
CA GLY A 26 6.76 6.36 -4.06
C GLY A 26 5.66 7.06 -3.24
N ALA A 27 5.14 6.36 -2.24
CA ALA A 27 4.13 6.91 -1.32
C ALA A 27 4.40 6.53 0.13
N THR A 28 4.09 7.45 1.05
CA THR A 28 4.16 7.15 2.48
C THR A 28 3.04 6.21 2.89
N GLY A 29 3.27 5.40 3.94
CA GLY A 29 2.22 4.55 4.49
C GLY A 29 0.97 5.33 4.93
N ALA A 30 1.15 6.52 5.51
CA ALA A 30 0.05 7.40 5.90
C ALA A 30 -0.78 7.86 4.69
N HIS A 31 -0.13 8.17 3.57
CA HIS A 31 -0.82 8.51 2.31
C HIS A 31 -1.63 7.31 1.79
N LEU A 32 -1.01 6.12 1.73
CA LEU A 32 -1.67 4.90 1.26
C LEU A 32 -2.90 4.54 2.12
N ARG A 33 -2.79 4.67 3.44
CA ARG A 33 -3.91 4.47 4.36
C ARG A 33 -5.05 5.44 4.07
N ARG A 34 -4.73 6.73 3.86
CA ARG A 34 -5.72 7.75 3.55
C ARG A 34 -6.45 7.46 2.24
N VAL A 35 -5.73 7.09 1.19
CA VAL A 35 -6.32 6.79 -0.13
C VAL A 35 -7.24 5.57 -0.06
N LEU A 36 -6.82 4.51 0.65
CA LEU A 36 -7.59 3.26 0.70
C LEU A 36 -8.78 3.30 1.66
N PHE A 37 -8.69 4.04 2.76
CA PHE A 37 -9.66 3.97 3.86
C PHE A 37 -10.21 5.33 4.31
N GLY A 38 -9.79 6.43 3.68
CA GLY A 38 -10.16 7.80 4.07
C GLY A 38 -9.29 8.37 5.19
N GLU A 39 -9.63 9.59 5.64
CA GLU A 39 -8.90 10.24 6.73
C GLU A 39 -8.97 9.46 8.05
N PRO A 40 -7.88 9.40 8.85
CA PRO A 40 -7.94 8.82 10.18
C PRO A 40 -8.91 9.59 11.07
N GLU A 41 -9.66 8.85 11.88
CA GLU A 41 -10.52 9.43 12.89
C GLU A 41 -9.67 10.24 13.87
N LYS A 42 -9.93 11.54 13.96
CA LYS A 42 -9.20 12.43 14.88
C LYS A 42 -9.90 12.41 16.23
N GLY A 43 -9.44 11.51 17.10
CA GLY A 43 -9.79 11.53 18.52
C GLY A 43 -9.04 12.65 19.28
N PRO A 44 -9.49 13.00 20.51
CA PRO A 44 -8.85 14.03 21.33
C PRO A 44 -7.45 13.66 21.84
N LEU A 45 -7.02 12.40 21.68
CA LEU A 45 -5.69 11.91 22.03
C LEU A 45 -5.08 11.23 20.81
N PRO A 46 -3.74 11.29 20.62
CA PRO A 46 -3.06 10.47 19.63
C PRO A 46 -3.35 9.00 19.94
N HIS A 47 -4.09 8.32 19.08
CA HIS A 47 -4.37 6.90 19.20
C HIS A 47 -3.61 6.14 18.13
N TYR A 48 -3.25 4.89 18.44
CA TYR A 48 -2.69 3.98 17.45
C TYR A 48 -3.71 3.76 16.32
N ASP A 49 -3.30 3.97 15.09
CA ASP A 49 -4.16 3.75 13.93
C ASP A 49 -4.20 2.25 13.58
N GLU A 50 -5.20 1.55 14.14
CA GLU A 50 -5.38 0.11 13.90
C GLU A 50 -5.54 -0.23 12.41
N VAL A 51 -6.16 0.67 11.63
CA VAL A 51 -6.34 0.49 10.18
C VAL A 51 -4.99 0.53 9.47
N MET A 52 -4.13 1.49 9.84
CA MET A 52 -2.77 1.55 9.32
C MET A 52 -1.97 0.29 9.69
N GLY A 53 -2.08 -0.16 10.93
CA GLY A 53 -1.42 -1.39 11.40
C GLY A 53 -1.82 -2.63 10.60
N GLN A 54 -3.12 -2.80 10.35
CA GLN A 54 -3.64 -3.91 9.54
C GLN A 54 -3.21 -3.79 8.08
N LEU A 55 -3.26 -2.59 7.48
CA LEU A 55 -2.77 -2.36 6.12
C LEU A 55 -1.30 -2.77 5.99
N TYR A 56 -0.46 -2.36 6.94
CA TYR A 56 0.96 -2.72 6.92
C TYR A 56 1.17 -4.23 7.05
N ILE A 57 0.55 -4.88 8.04
CA ILE A 57 0.78 -6.31 8.33
C ILE A 57 0.21 -7.21 7.25
N GLN A 58 -0.98 -6.90 6.72
CA GLN A 58 -1.70 -7.78 5.81
C GLN A 58 -1.39 -7.51 4.33
N VAL A 59 -0.93 -6.31 3.97
CA VAL A 59 -0.74 -5.90 2.56
C VAL A 59 0.69 -5.46 2.29
N LEU A 60 1.14 -4.35 2.88
CA LEU A 60 2.42 -3.73 2.49
C LEU A 60 3.63 -4.62 2.82
N ARG A 61 3.66 -5.21 4.02
CA ARG A 61 4.77 -6.05 4.47
C ARG A 61 4.88 -7.36 3.66
N PRO A 62 3.81 -8.11 3.39
CA PRO A 62 3.85 -9.24 2.47
C PRO A 62 4.39 -8.87 1.08
N LEU A 63 3.97 -7.73 0.52
CA LEU A 63 4.43 -7.27 -0.79
C LEU A 63 5.91 -6.84 -0.77
N CYS A 64 6.40 -6.26 0.33
CA CYS A 64 7.82 -6.02 0.53
C CYS A 64 8.61 -7.33 0.64
N TRP A 65 8.09 -8.31 1.36
CA TRP A 65 8.73 -9.62 1.50
C TRP A 65 8.79 -10.40 0.19
N SER A 66 7.78 -10.29 -0.65
CA SER A 66 7.81 -10.87 -1.99
C SER A 66 8.67 -10.09 -2.99
N GLY A 67 9.21 -8.93 -2.58
CA GLY A 67 9.99 -8.05 -3.44
C GLY A 67 9.18 -7.30 -4.50
N LEU A 68 7.85 -7.27 -4.38
CA LEU A 68 6.96 -6.52 -5.27
C LEU A 68 6.95 -5.03 -4.91
N LEU A 69 7.02 -4.73 -3.62
CA LEU A 69 7.29 -3.39 -3.11
C LEU A 69 8.67 -3.32 -2.47
N GLN A 70 9.19 -2.10 -2.40
CA GLN A 70 10.38 -1.77 -1.63
C GLN A 70 10.02 -0.66 -0.64
N GLN A 71 10.36 -0.88 0.63
CA GLN A 71 10.35 0.16 1.65
C GLN A 71 11.69 0.89 1.61
N GLU A 72 11.68 2.22 1.70
CA GLU A 72 12.90 3.03 1.73
C GLU A 72 13.84 2.58 2.88
N ARG A 73 15.14 2.53 2.58
CA ARG A 73 16.15 2.06 3.54
C ARG A 73 16.37 3.14 4.60
N GLY A 74 16.24 2.74 5.87
CA GLY A 74 16.54 3.61 7.02
C GLY A 74 15.31 3.96 7.86
N THR A 75 14.10 3.76 7.34
CA THR A 75 12.89 3.91 8.16
C THR A 75 12.76 2.72 9.11
N PRO A 76 12.66 2.95 10.44
CA PRO A 76 12.43 1.86 11.37
C PRO A 76 11.08 1.18 11.08
N SER A 77 11.03 -0.15 11.26
CA SER A 77 9.82 -0.95 10.98
C SER A 77 8.58 -0.55 11.80
N TYR A 78 8.76 0.16 12.91
CA TYR A 78 7.69 0.70 13.75
C TYR A 78 7.17 2.08 13.29
N GLN A 79 7.82 2.73 12.32
CA GLN A 79 7.41 4.01 11.71
C GLN A 79 6.85 3.79 10.30
N PHE A 80 5.99 2.78 10.13
CA PHE A 80 5.42 2.42 8.82
C PHE A 80 4.53 3.51 8.21
N GLU A 81 4.02 4.45 9.01
CA GLU A 81 3.28 5.62 8.54
C GLU A 81 4.15 6.57 7.72
N GLU A 82 5.38 6.81 8.17
CA GLU A 82 6.34 7.72 7.55
C GLU A 82 7.16 7.03 6.46
N ALA A 83 7.21 5.70 6.48
CA ALA A 83 7.95 4.92 5.49
C ALA A 83 7.41 5.12 4.08
N VAL A 84 8.32 5.37 3.13
CA VAL A 84 8.01 5.45 1.70
C VAL A 84 8.08 4.05 1.09
N PHE A 85 7.05 3.70 0.33
CA PHE A 85 6.91 2.45 -0.42
C PHE A 85 6.93 2.73 -1.92
N MET A 86 7.75 1.98 -2.65
CA MET A 86 7.94 2.11 -4.10
C MET A 86 7.74 0.75 -4.79
N LYS A 87 7.17 0.75 -6.00
CA LYS A 87 7.13 -0.46 -6.82
C LYS A 87 8.51 -0.86 -7.28
N THR A 88 8.77 -2.15 -7.30
CA THR A 88 9.99 -2.68 -7.89
C THR A 88 9.79 -3.02 -9.36
N LEU A 89 10.89 -3.34 -10.06
CA LEU A 89 10.82 -3.91 -11.40
C LEU A 89 10.07 -5.25 -11.42
N LEU A 90 10.09 -6.01 -10.32
CA LEU A 90 9.37 -7.29 -10.22
C LEU A 90 7.86 -7.08 -10.27
N TRP A 91 7.34 -6.01 -9.67
CA TRP A 91 5.92 -5.63 -9.80
C TRP A 91 5.50 -5.53 -11.27
N ARG A 92 6.24 -4.71 -12.04
CA ARG A 92 5.95 -4.46 -13.46
C ARG A 92 6.09 -5.71 -14.32
N ALA A 93 7.00 -6.61 -13.96
CA ALA A 93 7.24 -7.84 -14.70
C ALA A 93 6.19 -8.94 -14.43
N THR A 94 5.55 -8.93 -13.25
CA THR A 94 4.72 -10.06 -12.79
C THR A 94 3.23 -9.77 -12.75
N LEU A 95 2.84 -8.51 -12.57
CA LEU A 95 1.44 -8.12 -12.46
C LEU A 95 0.94 -7.48 -13.75
N ARG A 96 -0.31 -7.75 -14.09
CA ARG A 96 -1.09 -7.04 -15.12
C ARG A 96 -2.32 -6.49 -14.43
N LEU A 97 -2.40 -5.17 -14.33
CA LEU A 97 -3.40 -4.48 -13.52
C LEU A 97 -4.22 -3.56 -14.42
N GLU A 98 -5.48 -3.34 -14.05
CA GLU A 98 -6.40 -2.47 -14.80
C GLU A 98 -5.87 -1.03 -14.87
N THR A 99 -5.12 -0.61 -13.85
CA THR A 99 -4.56 0.74 -13.74
C THR A 99 -3.23 0.94 -14.47
N ASP A 100 -2.68 -0.07 -15.14
CA ASP A 100 -1.39 0.06 -15.86
C ASP A 100 -1.42 1.19 -16.92
N GLY A 101 -2.57 1.42 -17.55
CA GLY A 101 -2.76 2.48 -18.54
C GLY A 101 -2.83 3.91 -17.97
N ILE A 102 -2.97 4.06 -16.65
CA ILE A 102 -2.96 5.36 -15.94
C ILE A 102 -1.52 5.76 -15.66
N VAL A 103 -0.74 4.82 -15.12
CA VAL A 103 0.67 4.98 -14.76
C VAL A 103 1.53 5.36 -15.97
N GLY A 104 1.35 4.66 -17.09
CA GLY A 104 2.13 4.91 -18.32
C GLY A 104 1.87 6.27 -18.99
N ARG A 105 0.78 6.97 -18.64
CA ARG A 105 0.45 8.30 -19.18
C ARG A 105 1.07 9.43 -18.37
N ALA A 106 1.35 9.24 -17.08
CA ALA A 106 1.96 10.26 -16.23
C ALA A 106 3.45 10.48 -16.54
N ALA A 107 4.18 9.43 -16.96
CA ALA A 107 5.61 9.50 -17.28
C ALA A 107 5.95 10.15 -18.64
N LEU A 108 4.95 10.50 -19.46
CA LEU A 108 5.11 11.06 -20.82
C LEU A 108 4.85 12.58 -20.89
N HIS A 109 4.71 13.26 -19.75
CA HIS A 109 4.44 14.70 -19.69
C HIS A 109 5.61 15.52 -19.13
#